data_AF-A0A4P6XRY8-F1
#
_entry.id   AF-A0A4P6XRY8-F1
#
_cell.length_a   1.000
_cell.length_b   1.000
_cell.length_c   1.000
_cell.angle_alpha   90.00
_cell.angle_beta   90.00
_cell.angle_gamma   90.00
#
_symmetry.space_group_name_H-M   'P 1'
#
loop_
_entity.id
_entity.type
_entity.pdbx_description
1 polymer ?
#
loop_
_entity_poly.entity_id
_entity_poly.type
_entity_poly.pdbx_seq_one_letter_code
_entity_poly.pdbx_strand_id
1 'polypeptide(L)'
;MKLSHYLYTLVLFLVTPFWVVCAENFDTCCESDTIYNSTTSSHVSTKSITNTRTLLVGYRLRRFVRHLRTYATEDAFQFQKFDARRIVLDKEFSDISAAHTNFFEMSSRLSRHFRFSKHLYRVMTEASSHMMTAISMNDAYHGLISEVYQLRVLALLMFNFRGFPDYSIKKYPQKVDLLTSRFRAFGQNNEELLASAPLDVLHMVWTQSHNIEHALEILAGKSNTRILD
;
A
#
# COMPACT_ATOMS: atom_id res chain seq x y z
N MET A 1 14.80 -20.58 -19.24
CA MET A 1 14.07 -19.56 -18.45
C MET A 1 14.00 -18.20 -19.15
N LYS A 2 13.71 -18.15 -20.48
CA LYS A 2 13.67 -16.91 -21.28
C LYS A 2 12.27 -16.54 -21.82
N LEU A 3 11.28 -17.44 -21.74
CA LEU A 3 9.94 -17.22 -22.30
C LEU A 3 9.08 -16.25 -21.47
N SER A 4 9.23 -16.22 -20.14
CA SER A 4 8.53 -15.25 -19.27
C SER A 4 8.95 -13.80 -19.52
N HIS A 5 10.19 -13.55 -19.96
CA HIS A 5 10.60 -12.19 -20.29
C HIS A 5 9.96 -11.72 -21.60
N TYR A 6 9.85 -12.59 -22.61
CA TYR A 6 9.30 -12.20 -23.92
C TYR A 6 7.81 -11.90 -23.89
N LEU A 7 7.00 -12.59 -23.07
CA LEU A 7 5.58 -12.24 -22.93
C LEU A 7 5.38 -10.89 -22.21
N TYR A 8 6.25 -10.57 -21.25
CA TYR A 8 6.27 -9.22 -20.64
C TYR A 8 6.70 -8.14 -21.64
N THR A 9 7.72 -8.39 -22.47
CA THR A 9 8.17 -7.39 -23.46
C THR A 9 7.20 -7.22 -24.62
N LEU A 10 6.51 -8.28 -25.07
CA LEU A 10 5.57 -8.19 -26.19
C LEU A 10 4.28 -7.43 -25.82
N VAL A 11 3.81 -7.55 -24.57
CA VAL A 11 2.63 -6.82 -24.08
C VAL A 11 2.98 -5.36 -23.74
N LEU A 12 4.19 -5.08 -23.25
CA LEU A 12 4.69 -3.71 -23.07
C LEU A 12 4.78 -2.92 -24.39
N PHE A 13 4.98 -3.59 -25.54
CA PHE A 13 5.05 -2.93 -26.84
C PHE A 13 3.69 -2.58 -27.47
N LEU A 14 2.58 -3.16 -26.98
CA LEU A 14 1.25 -2.91 -27.55
C LEU A 14 0.35 -2.02 -26.68
N VAL A 15 0.77 -1.64 -25.46
CA VAL A 15 -0.08 -0.90 -24.50
C VAL A 15 0.57 0.39 -23.95
N THR A 16 1.50 1.03 -24.66
CA THR A 16 1.84 2.43 -24.36
C THR A 16 1.94 3.25 -25.64
N PRO A 17 1.29 4.43 -25.74
CA PRO A 17 1.17 5.40 -24.65
C PRO A 17 -0.25 5.99 -24.45
N PHE A 18 -0.80 5.93 -23.22
CA PHE A 18 -1.89 6.85 -22.85
C PHE A 18 -1.84 7.38 -21.40
N TRP A 19 -0.84 7.01 -20.60
CA TRP A 19 -0.72 7.47 -19.21
C TRP A 19 0.58 8.24 -18.97
N VAL A 20 0.72 9.38 -19.65
CA VAL A 20 1.74 10.41 -19.36
C VAL A 20 1.12 11.75 -18.92
N VAL A 21 -0.22 11.89 -18.82
CA VAL A 21 -0.85 13.23 -18.64
C VAL A 21 -1.43 13.49 -17.24
N CYS A 22 -1.01 12.80 -16.17
CA CYS A 22 -1.40 13.19 -14.80
C CYS A 22 -0.26 13.11 -13.76
N ALA A 23 0.99 13.18 -14.20
CA ALA A 23 2.14 13.36 -13.31
C ALA A 23 2.77 14.75 -13.55
N GLU A 24 1.98 15.82 -13.37
CA GLU A 24 2.54 17.17 -13.28
C GLU A 24 2.54 17.64 -11.82
N ASN A 25 3.75 18.01 -11.39
CA ASN A 25 4.11 18.79 -10.21
C ASN A 25 4.08 18.07 -8.86
N PHE A 26 5.13 17.31 -8.58
CA PHE A 26 5.63 17.17 -7.21
C PHE A 26 7.13 17.49 -7.20
N ASP A 27 7.44 18.71 -6.75
CA ASP A 27 8.79 19.17 -6.50
C ASP A 27 9.54 18.22 -5.55
N THR A 28 10.72 17.81 -5.99
CA THR A 28 11.72 17.12 -5.19
C THR A 28 12.27 18.06 -4.11
N CYS A 29 11.71 18.02 -2.90
CA CYS A 29 12.37 18.58 -1.72
C CYS A 29 13.29 17.53 -1.09
N CYS A 30 14.58 17.62 -1.39
CA CYS A 30 15.64 17.05 -0.57
C CYS A 30 15.75 17.86 0.73
N GLU A 31 15.10 17.40 1.80
CA GLU A 31 15.25 18.00 3.13
C GLU A 31 16.43 17.34 3.86
N SER A 32 17.52 18.08 3.97
CA SER A 32 18.68 17.79 4.82
C SER A 32 18.32 18.10 6.27
N ASP A 33 18.46 17.13 7.18
CA ASP A 33 18.27 17.30 8.62
C ASP A 33 19.27 18.33 9.19
N THR A 34 18.87 19.60 9.26
CA THR A 34 19.65 20.65 9.93
C THR A 34 19.12 20.85 11.36
N ILE A 35 19.99 20.55 12.31
CA ILE A 35 19.79 20.76 13.75
C ILE A 35 19.77 22.27 14.00
N TYR A 36 18.59 22.83 14.26
CA TYR A 36 18.39 24.26 14.49
C TYR A 36 18.66 24.61 15.96
N ASN A 37 19.82 25.24 16.24
CA ASN A 37 20.12 25.85 17.53
C ASN A 37 19.27 27.13 17.69
N SER A 38 18.44 27.16 18.74
CA SER A 38 17.43 28.20 18.96
C SER A 38 17.96 29.29 19.88
N THR A 39 18.12 30.50 19.35
CA THR A 39 18.32 31.73 20.14
C THR A 39 16.98 32.23 20.65
N THR A 40 16.92 32.45 21.96
CA THR A 40 15.76 32.85 22.78
C THR A 40 15.16 34.18 22.34
N SER A 41 13.91 34.15 21.86
CA SER A 41 13.04 35.33 21.73
C SER A 41 11.60 34.96 22.14
N SER A 42 11.01 35.81 22.97
CA SER A 42 9.75 35.67 23.69
C SER A 42 8.52 35.72 22.78
N HIS A 43 8.35 34.71 21.92
CA HIS A 43 7.16 34.44 21.12
C HIS A 43 6.57 33.07 21.53
N VAL A 44 6.08 33.00 22.77
CA VAL A 44 5.50 31.78 23.35
C VAL A 44 3.99 31.80 23.14
N SER A 45 3.47 30.91 22.28
CA SER A 45 2.21 30.15 22.51
C SER A 45 1.77 29.31 21.29
N THR A 46 1.96 29.78 20.05
CA THR A 46 1.40 29.09 18.86
C THR A 46 2.18 27.84 18.43
N LYS A 47 3.52 27.83 18.52
CA LYS A 47 4.35 26.68 18.13
C LYS A 47 4.10 25.42 18.96
N SER A 48 3.74 25.56 20.24
CA SER A 48 3.51 24.42 21.14
C SER A 48 2.19 23.68 20.84
N ILE A 49 1.14 24.43 20.46
CA ILE A 49 -0.18 23.86 20.13
C ILE A 49 -0.13 23.05 18.83
N THR A 50 0.56 23.55 17.80
CA THR A 50 0.71 22.85 16.51
C THR A 50 1.47 21.53 16.65
N ASN A 51 2.48 21.49 17.52
CA ASN A 51 3.25 20.26 17.79
C ASN A 51 2.37 19.18 18.43
N THR A 52 1.63 19.53 19.48
CA THR A 52 0.72 18.59 20.19
C THR A 52 -0.31 17.95 19.25
N ARG A 53 -0.88 18.75 18.34
CA ARG A 53 -1.86 18.29 17.35
C ARG A 53 -1.25 17.35 16.31
N THR A 54 -0.07 17.70 15.79
CA THR A 54 0.68 16.87 14.84
C THR A 54 1.01 15.50 15.47
N LEU A 55 1.45 15.51 16.73
CA LEU A 55 1.71 14.28 17.50
C LEU A 55 0.45 13.44 17.68
N LEU A 56 -0.69 14.07 17.96
CA LEU A 56 -1.97 13.38 18.12
C LEU A 56 -2.41 12.69 16.82
N VAL A 57 -2.38 13.38 15.68
CA VAL A 57 -2.74 12.78 14.38
C VAL A 57 -1.77 11.65 14.04
N GLY A 58 -0.47 11.86 14.22
CA GLY A 58 0.55 10.83 13.99
C GLY A 58 0.35 9.59 14.87
N TYR A 59 -0.05 9.78 16.13
CA TYR A 59 -0.41 8.69 17.04
C TYR A 59 -1.65 7.94 16.54
N ARG A 60 -2.71 8.65 16.15
CA ARG A 60 -3.94 8.04 15.62
C ARG A 60 -3.68 7.24 14.35
N LEU A 61 -2.90 7.77 13.41
CA LEU A 61 -2.50 7.04 12.20
C LEU A 61 -1.72 5.76 12.51
N ARG A 62 -0.73 5.84 13.41
CA ARG A 62 0.02 4.65 13.83
C ARG A 62 -0.88 3.59 14.45
N ARG A 63 -1.80 4.00 15.33
CA ARG A 63 -2.77 3.11 15.96
C ARG A 63 -3.69 2.47 14.92
N PHE A 64 -4.18 3.25 13.97
CA PHE A 64 -5.04 2.79 12.88
C PHE A 64 -4.34 1.74 12.01
N VAL A 65 -3.12 2.02 11.51
CA VAL A 65 -2.34 1.03 10.73
C VAL A 65 -2.07 -0.24 11.54
N ARG A 66 -1.78 -0.11 12.84
CA ARG A 66 -1.63 -1.29 13.72
C ARG A 66 -2.93 -2.09 13.83
N HIS A 67 -4.09 -1.43 13.88
CA HIS A 67 -5.39 -2.07 13.89
C HIS A 67 -5.65 -2.78 12.55
N LEU A 68 -5.36 -2.16 11.41
CA LEU A 68 -5.48 -2.78 10.09
C LEU A 68 -4.65 -4.07 9.97
N ARG A 69 -3.42 -4.07 10.50
CA ARG A 69 -2.55 -5.27 10.51
C ARG A 69 -3.14 -6.46 11.26
N THR A 70 -4.08 -6.25 12.18
CA THR A 70 -4.71 -7.38 12.91
C THR A 70 -5.65 -8.22 12.04
N TYR A 71 -6.03 -7.72 10.86
CA TYR A 71 -6.85 -8.44 9.90
C TYR A 71 -6.03 -9.29 8.93
N ALA A 72 -4.74 -9.48 9.17
CA ALA A 72 -3.93 -10.43 8.41
C ALA A 72 -3.17 -11.38 9.35
N THR A 73 -3.05 -12.63 8.90
CA THR A 73 -2.09 -13.59 9.44
C THR A 73 -0.78 -13.46 8.66
N GLU A 74 0.15 -14.39 8.90
CA GLU A 74 1.41 -14.45 8.16
C GLU A 74 1.21 -14.76 6.67
N ASP A 75 0.11 -15.43 6.34
CA ASP A 75 -0.17 -16.06 5.05
C ASP A 75 -1.50 -15.62 4.42
N ALA A 76 -2.40 -14.98 5.17
CA ALA A 76 -3.73 -14.69 4.69
C ALA A 76 -4.28 -13.33 5.15
N PHE A 77 -5.05 -12.70 4.27
CA PHE A 77 -5.88 -11.56 4.62
C PHE A 77 -7.24 -12.07 5.10
N GLN A 78 -7.61 -11.77 6.34
CA GLN A 78 -8.89 -12.16 6.96
C GLN A 78 -10.00 -11.19 6.53
N PHE A 79 -10.28 -11.12 5.23
CA PHE A 79 -11.18 -10.13 4.62
C PHE A 79 -12.58 -10.12 5.25
N GLN A 80 -13.14 -11.28 5.60
CA GLN A 80 -14.45 -11.36 6.28
C GLN A 80 -14.46 -10.63 7.63
N LYS A 81 -13.38 -10.76 8.43
CA LYS A 81 -13.26 -10.07 9.72
C LYS A 81 -13.05 -8.57 9.53
N PHE A 82 -12.30 -8.19 8.51
CA PHE A 82 -12.12 -6.80 8.13
C PHE A 82 -13.45 -6.17 7.71
N ASP A 83 -14.20 -6.82 6.84
CA ASP A 83 -15.49 -6.36 6.33
C ASP A 83 -16.52 -6.19 7.45
N ALA A 84 -16.58 -7.17 8.37
CA ALA A 84 -17.45 -7.10 9.56
C ALA A 84 -17.17 -5.90 10.47
N ARG A 85 -15.99 -5.28 10.36
CA ARG A 85 -15.58 -4.09 11.12
C ARG A 85 -15.48 -2.83 10.26
N ARG A 86 -15.79 -2.91 8.97
CA ARG A 86 -15.59 -1.83 7.99
C ARG A 86 -16.24 -0.51 8.39
N ILE A 87 -17.50 -0.55 8.85
CA ILE A 87 -18.22 0.67 9.30
C ILE A 87 -17.47 1.39 10.44
N VAL A 88 -16.88 0.64 11.38
CA VAL A 88 -16.12 1.22 12.49
C VAL A 88 -14.81 1.83 12.00
N LEU A 89 -14.14 1.15 11.07
CA LEU A 89 -12.90 1.61 10.45
C LEU A 89 -13.12 2.86 9.58
N ASP A 90 -14.21 2.91 8.83
CA ASP A 90 -14.61 4.08 8.02
C ASP A 90 -14.79 5.31 8.91
N LYS A 91 -15.50 5.16 10.03
CA LYS A 91 -15.66 6.24 11.01
C LYS A 91 -14.32 6.67 11.61
N GLU A 92 -13.51 5.71 12.06
CA GLU A 92 -12.19 6.01 12.65
C GLU A 92 -11.30 6.76 11.65
N PHE A 93 -11.27 6.32 10.38
CA PHE A 93 -10.47 6.95 9.34
C PHE A 93 -11.01 8.32 8.94
N SER A 94 -12.33 8.49 8.86
CA SER A 94 -12.97 9.79 8.61
C SER A 94 -12.61 10.81 9.70
N ASP A 95 -12.65 10.42 10.98
CA ASP A 95 -12.26 11.29 12.08
C ASP A 95 -10.78 11.70 12.03
N ILE A 96 -9.90 10.79 11.58
CA ILE A 96 -8.48 11.08 11.36
C ILE A 96 -8.29 12.03 10.17
N SER A 97 -9.03 11.80 9.08
CA SER A 97 -9.00 12.63 7.88
C SER A 97 -9.49 14.05 8.16
N ALA A 98 -10.59 14.21 8.91
CA ALA A 98 -11.10 15.50 9.32
C ALA A 98 -10.09 16.25 10.20
N ALA A 99 -9.45 15.54 11.14
CA ALA A 99 -8.38 16.13 11.93
C ALA A 99 -7.23 16.60 11.03
N HIS A 100 -6.78 15.76 10.08
CA HIS A 100 -5.73 16.09 9.12
C HIS A 100 -6.06 17.32 8.27
N THR A 101 -7.27 17.43 7.71
CA THR A 101 -7.68 18.55 6.83
C THR A 101 -7.82 19.87 7.57
N ASN A 102 -8.16 19.84 8.86
CA ASN A 102 -8.33 21.04 9.67
C ASN A 102 -7.00 21.72 10.05
N PHE A 103 -5.85 21.18 9.62
CA PHE A 103 -4.53 21.75 9.87
C PHE A 103 -3.92 22.31 8.59
N PHE A 104 -3.90 23.65 8.48
CA PHE A 104 -3.41 24.40 7.32
C PHE A 104 -1.91 24.17 7.04
N GLU A 105 -1.10 23.93 8.08
CA GLU A 105 0.36 23.71 7.96
C GLU A 105 0.74 22.35 8.52
N MET A 106 0.39 21.29 7.79
CA MET A 106 0.78 19.97 8.18
C MET A 106 2.16 19.62 7.61
N SER A 107 3.04 19.08 8.46
CA SER A 107 4.37 18.67 8.00
C SER A 107 4.29 17.67 6.84
N SER A 108 5.17 17.83 5.85
CA SER A 108 5.33 16.92 4.70
C SER A 108 5.38 15.44 5.14
N ARG A 109 6.04 15.19 6.27
CA ARG A 109 6.15 13.89 6.92
C ARG A 109 4.80 13.32 7.36
N LEU A 110 3.97 14.11 8.05
CA LEU A 110 2.66 13.63 8.51
C LEU A 110 1.73 13.39 7.31
N SER A 111 1.78 14.25 6.29
CA SER A 111 1.02 14.08 5.05
C SER A 111 1.41 12.77 4.35
N ARG A 112 2.70 12.40 4.34
CA ARG A 112 3.17 11.11 3.81
C ARG A 112 2.60 9.93 4.60
N HIS A 113 2.64 9.98 5.94
CA HIS A 113 2.07 8.91 6.78
C HIS A 113 0.55 8.76 6.54
N PHE A 114 -0.16 9.88 6.37
CA PHE A 114 -1.57 9.88 6.05
C PHE A 114 -1.85 9.25 4.68
N ARG A 115 -1.10 9.64 3.64
CA ARG A 115 -1.19 9.04 2.29
C ARG A 115 -1.00 7.53 2.32
N PHE A 116 0.03 7.04 3.03
CA PHE A 116 0.25 5.60 3.18
C PHE A 116 -0.91 4.90 3.90
N SER A 117 -1.37 5.45 5.03
CA SER A 117 -2.47 4.85 5.79
C SER A 117 -3.77 4.81 4.98
N LYS A 118 -4.05 5.88 4.22
CA LYS A 118 -5.18 5.97 3.27
C LYS A 118 -5.06 4.90 2.18
N HIS A 119 -3.87 4.76 1.60
CA HIS A 119 -3.62 3.79 0.54
C HIS A 119 -3.82 2.35 1.04
N LEU A 120 -3.22 1.98 2.17
CA LEU A 120 -3.37 0.66 2.78
C LEU A 120 -4.85 0.36 3.07
N TYR A 121 -5.57 1.30 3.69
CA TYR A 121 -6.99 1.13 3.99
C TYR A 121 -7.84 0.93 2.73
N ARG A 122 -7.57 1.73 1.69
CA ARG A 122 -8.25 1.61 0.39
C ARG A 122 -8.00 0.25 -0.24
N VAL A 123 -6.76 -0.22 -0.28
CA VAL A 123 -6.42 -1.52 -0.88
C VAL A 123 -7.07 -2.68 -0.13
N MET A 124 -7.10 -2.65 1.22
CA MET A 124 -7.81 -3.66 2.00
C MET A 124 -9.33 -3.62 1.75
N THR A 125 -9.89 -2.43 1.55
CA THR A 125 -11.31 -2.23 1.22
C THR A 125 -11.66 -2.76 -0.16
N GLU A 126 -10.85 -2.45 -1.17
CA GLU A 126 -10.97 -2.97 -2.54
C GLU A 126 -10.88 -4.50 -2.54
N ALA A 127 -9.84 -5.05 -1.90
CA ALA A 127 -9.64 -6.49 -1.78
C ALA A 127 -10.84 -7.18 -1.09
N SER A 128 -11.28 -6.65 0.05
CA SER A 128 -12.43 -7.20 0.78
C SER A 128 -13.71 -7.15 -0.03
N SER A 129 -13.98 -6.02 -0.69
CA SER A 129 -15.17 -5.88 -1.53
C SER A 129 -15.17 -6.89 -2.67
N HIS A 130 -14.02 -7.11 -3.32
CA HIS A 130 -13.89 -8.13 -4.36
C HIS A 130 -14.10 -9.53 -3.77
N MET A 131 -13.36 -9.91 -2.73
CA MET A 131 -13.43 -11.27 -2.15
C MET A 131 -14.80 -11.60 -1.51
N MET A 132 -15.62 -10.58 -1.18
CA MET A 132 -16.98 -10.76 -0.64
C MET A 132 -18.05 -10.94 -1.71
N THR A 133 -17.82 -10.55 -2.97
CA THR A 133 -18.82 -10.76 -4.03
C THR A 133 -18.87 -12.25 -4.38
N ALA A 134 -19.72 -12.98 -3.66
CA ALA A 134 -19.87 -14.44 -3.68
C ALA A 134 -20.39 -15.04 -4.99
N ILE A 135 -20.48 -14.25 -6.08
CA ILE A 135 -21.23 -14.65 -7.28
C ILE A 135 -20.57 -15.80 -8.03
N SER A 136 -19.31 -16.15 -7.78
CA SER A 136 -18.83 -17.47 -8.18
C SER A 136 -17.54 -17.86 -7.47
N MET A 137 -17.63 -18.53 -6.33
CA MET A 137 -16.47 -19.29 -5.81
C MET A 137 -16.01 -20.37 -6.81
N ASN A 138 -16.83 -20.68 -7.83
CA ASN A 138 -16.50 -21.58 -8.93
C ASN A 138 -15.91 -20.87 -10.15
N ASP A 139 -15.75 -19.54 -10.13
CA ASP A 139 -15.12 -18.78 -11.21
C ASP A 139 -13.62 -18.72 -10.95
N ALA A 140 -12.87 -19.38 -11.82
CA ALA A 140 -11.42 -19.40 -11.76
C ALA A 140 -10.83 -17.97 -11.82
N TYR A 141 -11.45 -17.03 -12.54
CA TYR A 141 -10.98 -15.65 -12.62
C TYR A 141 -11.22 -14.88 -11.32
N HIS A 142 -12.31 -15.16 -10.63
CA HIS A 142 -12.55 -14.62 -9.30
C HIS A 142 -11.50 -15.09 -8.29
N GLY A 143 -11.14 -16.38 -8.32
CA GLY A 143 -10.05 -16.94 -7.50
C GLY A 143 -8.70 -16.29 -7.82
N LEU A 144 -8.41 -16.11 -9.11
CA LEU A 144 -7.19 -15.45 -9.60
C LEU A 144 -7.08 -13.99 -9.08
N ILE A 145 -8.14 -13.20 -9.23
CA ILE A 145 -8.17 -11.81 -8.78
C ILE A 145 -8.09 -11.73 -7.24
N SER A 146 -8.78 -12.64 -6.54
CA SER A 146 -8.73 -12.71 -5.08
C SER A 146 -7.32 -13.00 -4.55
N GLU A 147 -6.60 -13.93 -5.18
CA GLU A 147 -5.23 -14.27 -4.79
C GLU A 147 -4.26 -13.10 -5.02
N VAL A 148 -4.37 -12.38 -6.14
CA VAL A 148 -3.51 -11.21 -6.39
C VAL A 148 -3.82 -10.06 -5.42
N TYR A 149 -5.09 -9.83 -5.06
CA TYR A 149 -5.43 -8.86 -4.01
C TYR A 149 -4.86 -9.25 -2.64
N GLN A 150 -4.95 -10.52 -2.27
CA GLN A 150 -4.39 -11.03 -1.02
C GLN A 150 -2.88 -10.81 -0.97
N LEU A 151 -2.16 -11.13 -2.04
CA LEU A 151 -0.71 -10.89 -2.13
C LEU A 151 -0.37 -9.40 -2.00
N ARG A 152 -1.15 -8.52 -2.63
CA ARG A 152 -0.96 -7.06 -2.51
C ARG A 152 -1.15 -6.57 -1.09
N VAL A 153 -2.21 -7.01 -0.41
CA VAL A 153 -2.45 -6.64 0.99
C VAL A 153 -1.29 -7.11 1.86
N LEU A 154 -0.87 -8.38 1.74
CA LEU A 154 0.23 -8.92 2.53
C LEU A 154 1.55 -8.16 2.30
N ALA A 155 1.87 -7.81 1.05
CA ALA A 155 3.03 -7.00 0.73
C ALA A 155 2.95 -5.62 1.40
N LEU A 156 1.81 -4.93 1.33
CA LEU A 156 1.64 -3.61 1.95
C LEU A 156 1.73 -3.65 3.49
N LEU A 157 1.30 -4.74 4.13
CA LEU A 157 1.37 -4.88 5.58
C LEU A 157 2.80 -5.06 6.11
N MET A 158 3.76 -5.40 5.24
CA MET A 158 5.20 -5.44 5.55
C MET A 158 5.82 -4.04 5.70
N PHE A 159 5.11 -2.97 5.34
CA PHE A 159 5.53 -1.58 5.54
C PHE A 159 4.97 -1.02 6.85
N ASN A 160 5.79 -0.25 7.57
CA ASN A 160 5.37 0.45 8.78
C ASN A 160 4.41 1.61 8.45
N PHE A 161 3.82 2.23 9.48
CA PHE A 161 2.87 3.34 9.31
C PHE A 161 3.41 4.56 8.56
N ARG A 162 4.73 4.62 8.32
CA ARG A 162 5.39 5.69 7.56
C ARG A 162 5.57 5.34 6.07
N GLY A 163 5.22 4.13 5.66
CA GLY A 163 5.42 3.63 4.30
C GLY A 163 6.84 3.12 4.01
N PHE A 164 7.62 2.77 5.04
CA PHE A 164 8.94 2.14 4.88
C PHE A 164 8.88 0.66 5.28
N PRO A 165 9.77 -0.20 4.73
CA PRO A 165 9.98 -1.55 5.23
C PRO A 165 10.01 -1.63 6.77
N ASP A 166 9.25 -2.56 7.35
CA ASP A 166 9.15 -2.73 8.80
C ASP A 166 10.03 -3.88 9.30
N TYR A 167 11.32 -3.58 9.50
CA TYR A 167 12.29 -4.54 10.02
C TYR A 167 12.01 -5.01 11.46
N SER A 168 11.04 -4.41 12.16
CA SER A 168 10.60 -4.91 13.47
C SER A 168 9.72 -6.16 13.37
N ILE A 169 9.25 -6.51 12.17
CA ILE A 169 8.50 -7.75 11.93
C ILE A 169 9.42 -8.95 12.18
N LYS A 170 8.98 -9.87 13.06
CA LYS A 170 9.69 -11.12 13.33
C LYS A 170 9.88 -11.92 12.04
N LYS A 171 11.13 -12.35 11.78
CA LYS A 171 11.55 -13.06 10.57
C LYS A 171 11.26 -12.28 9.28
N TYR A 172 11.49 -10.96 9.30
CA TYR A 172 11.23 -10.08 8.15
C TYR A 172 11.82 -10.61 6.83
N PRO A 173 13.12 -10.97 6.72
CA PRO A 173 13.69 -11.43 5.45
C PRO A 173 12.99 -12.69 4.92
N GLN A 174 12.74 -13.67 5.78
CA GLN A 174 12.07 -14.91 5.40
C GLN A 174 10.64 -14.67 4.90
N LYS A 175 9.95 -13.68 5.46
CA LYS A 175 8.60 -13.30 5.02
C LYS A 175 8.62 -12.62 3.65
N VAL A 176 9.60 -11.75 3.39
CA VAL A 176 9.78 -11.14 2.08
C VAL A 176 10.10 -12.20 1.03
N ASP A 177 10.97 -13.16 1.34
CA ASP A 177 11.30 -14.28 0.45
C ASP A 177 10.10 -15.19 0.18
N LEU A 178 9.30 -15.47 1.20
CA LEU A 178 8.07 -16.26 1.08
C LEU A 178 7.04 -15.56 0.19
N LEU A 179 6.78 -14.26 0.42
CA LEU A 179 5.86 -13.48 -0.41
C LEU A 179 6.35 -13.40 -1.87
N THR A 180 7.66 -13.21 -2.07
CA THR A 180 8.27 -13.18 -3.41
C THR A 180 8.10 -14.52 -4.13
N SER A 181 8.33 -15.62 -3.42
CA SER A 181 8.18 -16.97 -3.98
C SER A 181 6.73 -17.27 -4.31
N ARG A 182 5.79 -16.90 -3.44
CA ARG A 182 4.35 -17.06 -3.68
C ARG A 182 3.87 -16.24 -4.86
N PHE A 183 4.33 -14.99 -5.00
CA PHE A 183 4.00 -14.15 -6.15
C PHE A 183 4.52 -14.73 -7.48
N ARG A 184 5.73 -15.30 -7.49
CA ARG A 184 6.25 -16.02 -8.67
C ARG A 184 5.45 -17.26 -8.99
N ALA A 185 5.12 -18.06 -7.97
CA ALA A 185 4.32 -19.26 -8.12
C ALA A 185 2.91 -18.94 -8.63
N PHE A 186 2.31 -17.82 -8.21
CA PHE A 186 1.04 -17.32 -8.73
C PHE A 186 1.08 -17.17 -10.25
N GLY A 187 2.10 -16.50 -10.80
CA GLY A 187 2.24 -16.33 -12.25
C GLY A 187 2.42 -17.66 -12.99
N GLN A 188 3.23 -18.57 -12.45
CA GLN A 188 3.50 -19.88 -13.05
C GLN A 188 2.27 -20.80 -13.04
N ASN A 189 1.59 -20.88 -11.89
CA ASN A 189 0.47 -21.80 -11.71
C ASN A 189 -0.79 -21.36 -12.47
N ASN A 190 -0.86 -20.10 -12.90
CA ASN A 190 -2.03 -19.53 -13.58
C ASN A 190 -1.73 -19.13 -15.03
N GLU A 191 -0.61 -19.56 -15.62
CA GLU A 191 -0.21 -19.16 -16.98
C GLU A 191 -1.30 -19.49 -18.03
N GLU A 192 -1.83 -20.70 -18.01
CA GLU A 192 -2.89 -21.13 -18.93
C GLU A 192 -4.21 -20.38 -18.72
N LEU A 193 -4.58 -20.14 -17.46
CA LEU A 193 -5.80 -19.40 -17.11
C LEU A 193 -5.68 -17.93 -17.53
N LEU A 194 -4.51 -17.32 -17.35
CA LEU A 194 -4.23 -15.96 -17.80
C LEU A 194 -4.25 -15.85 -19.32
N ALA A 195 -3.72 -16.82 -20.05
CA ALA A 195 -3.71 -16.82 -21.52
C ALA A 195 -5.12 -16.80 -22.13
N SER A 196 -6.13 -17.29 -21.40
CA SER A 196 -7.53 -17.35 -21.81
C SER A 196 -8.42 -16.32 -21.11
N ALA A 197 -7.87 -15.49 -20.22
CA ALA A 197 -8.67 -14.58 -19.41
C ALA A 197 -9.26 -13.41 -20.23
N PRO A 198 -10.48 -12.96 -19.88
CA PRO A 198 -11.04 -11.71 -20.40
C PRO A 198 -10.12 -10.50 -20.16
N LEU A 199 -10.21 -9.49 -21.03
CA LEU A 199 -9.31 -8.33 -21.00
C LEU A 199 -9.40 -7.52 -19.70
N ASP A 200 -10.59 -7.41 -19.11
CA ASP A 200 -10.82 -6.72 -17.84
C ASP A 200 -10.17 -7.47 -16.66
N VAL A 201 -10.24 -8.80 -16.65
CA VAL A 201 -9.53 -9.66 -15.70
C VAL A 201 -8.02 -9.48 -15.84
N LEU A 202 -7.50 -9.54 -17.07
CA LEU A 202 -6.08 -9.33 -17.35
C LEU A 202 -5.58 -7.97 -16.88
N HIS A 203 -6.31 -6.90 -17.23
CA HIS A 203 -5.97 -5.54 -16.81
C HIS A 203 -5.92 -5.42 -15.28
N MET A 204 -6.89 -6.03 -14.57
CA MET A 204 -6.90 -6.03 -13.12
C MET A 204 -5.70 -6.79 -12.55
N VAL A 205 -5.45 -8.02 -13.00
CA VAL A 205 -4.35 -8.86 -12.51
C VAL A 205 -3.00 -8.19 -12.77
N TRP A 206 -2.77 -7.65 -13.97
CA TRP A 206 -1.53 -6.94 -14.29
C TRP A 206 -1.34 -5.70 -13.42
N THR A 207 -2.39 -4.89 -13.24
CA THR A 207 -2.33 -3.71 -12.37
C THR A 207 -1.94 -4.09 -10.95
N GLN A 208 -2.58 -5.13 -10.37
CA GLN A 208 -2.25 -5.59 -9.03
C GLN A 208 -0.84 -6.19 -8.96
N SER A 209 -0.45 -6.97 -9.98
CA SER A 209 0.86 -7.63 -10.06
C SER A 209 2.01 -6.62 -10.11
N HIS A 210 1.87 -5.56 -10.92
CA HIS A 210 2.86 -4.48 -10.98
C HIS A 210 3.02 -3.78 -9.61
N ASN A 211 1.90 -3.52 -8.92
CA ASN A 211 1.95 -2.94 -7.57
C ASN A 211 2.63 -3.87 -6.54
N ILE A 212 2.42 -5.19 -6.65
CA ILE A 212 3.07 -6.18 -5.79
C ILE A 212 4.57 -6.23 -6.07
N GLU A 213 4.96 -6.30 -7.34
CA GLU A 213 6.36 -6.35 -7.76
C GLU A 213 7.14 -5.14 -7.23
N HIS A 214 6.63 -3.93 -7.48
CA HIS A 214 7.22 -2.70 -6.95
C HIS A 214 7.33 -2.71 -5.41
N ALA A 215 6.28 -3.16 -4.72
CA ALA A 215 6.32 -3.29 -3.26
C ALA A 215 7.41 -4.27 -2.79
N LEU A 216 7.51 -5.43 -3.43
CA LEU A 216 8.50 -6.47 -3.11
C LEU A 216 9.94 -6.00 -3.40
N GLU A 217 10.17 -5.22 -4.46
CA GLU A 217 11.48 -4.63 -4.76
C GLU A 217 11.93 -3.67 -3.66
N ILE A 218 11.04 -2.81 -3.17
CA ILE A 218 11.32 -1.92 -2.05
C ILE A 218 11.57 -2.73 -0.76
N LEU A 219 10.75 -3.74 -0.48
CA LEU A 219 10.91 -4.59 0.69
C LEU A 219 12.22 -5.38 0.69
N ALA A 220 12.70 -5.78 -0.49
CA ALA A 220 13.97 -6.45 -0.69
C ALA A 220 15.18 -5.49 -0.71
N GLY A 221 14.95 -4.17 -0.59
CA GLY A 221 16.02 -3.16 -0.64
C GLY A 221 16.66 -3.01 -2.02
N LYS A 222 15.97 -3.44 -3.09
CA LYS A 222 16.44 -3.32 -4.48
C LYS A 222 16.13 -1.97 -5.10
N SER A 223 15.15 -1.26 -4.56
CA SER A 223 14.82 0.11 -4.95
C SER A 223 14.95 1.06 -3.78
N ASN A 224 15.45 2.27 -4.07
CA ASN A 224 15.46 3.40 -3.14
C ASN A 224 14.16 4.22 -3.21
N THR A 225 13.24 3.89 -4.13
CA THR A 225 11.93 4.54 -4.25
C THR A 225 11.01 4.15 -3.11
N ARG A 226 10.06 5.01 -2.76
CA ARG A 226 9.04 4.71 -1.74
C ARG A 226 7.78 4.20 -2.42
N ILE A 227 6.92 3.51 -1.66
CA ILE A 227 5.74 2.84 -2.23
C ILE A 227 4.64 3.80 -2.77
N LEU A 228 4.83 5.12 -2.65
CA LEU A 228 3.89 6.17 -3.08
C LEU A 228 4.61 7.45 -3.54
N ASP A 229 5.92 7.36 -3.78
CA ASP A 229 6.69 8.41 -4.45
C ASP A 229 6.87 7.98 -5.91
#